data_AF-A0A410G4S8-F1
#
_entry.id   AF-A0A410G4S8-F1
#
_cell.length_a   1.000
_cell.length_b   1.000
_cell.length_c   1.000
_cell.angle_alpha   90.00
_cell.angle_beta   90.00
_cell.angle_gamma   90.00
#
_symmetry.space_group_name_H-M   'P 1'
#
loop_
_entity.id
_entity.type
_entity.pdbx_description
1 polymer ?
#
loop_
_entity_poly.entity_id
_entity_poly.type
_entity_poly.pdbx_seq_one_letter_code
_entity_poly.pdbx_strand_id
1 'polypeptide(L)'
;MKTLILKKIILTFTLFYSVCGNIQSQEGCTDSLANNFKKDATENNGSCVYKADMVSIISAYPLDDVLSETSGLIYWEDMLWTHNDSQDPILYKINPADGAISGNLSLEPQINVDWEEISLDEHYIYIGDFGNNENGNRRDLKIIRVSKSSILSTTPEMDNIYFSYEDQTDYSPQGPNNTDLDCEAFIITDDSIFLFTKAWKTYKTRVYKLPKTPGAHTAKLHSFYNINGLITGAVYKKTEGIIALSGYDFLLQPFVFLLYDFKGNDFFGGNKRKLHIDLPFYQVEAITTNDGLNYFITNERFDPTGTMQHLYTLDLSPYLEHYLLQK
;
A
#
# COMPACT_ATOMS: atom_id res chain seq x y z
N MET A 1 97.05 -8.76 -0.60
CA MET A 1 96.14 -8.94 -1.74
C MET A 1 95.08 -9.98 -1.37
N LYS A 2 93.94 -9.57 -0.81
CA LYS A 2 92.76 -10.42 -0.66
C LYS A 2 91.55 -9.57 -1.06
N THR A 3 90.85 -10.07 -2.06
CA THR A 3 89.89 -9.38 -2.92
C THR A 3 88.53 -9.25 -2.22
N LEU A 4 87.97 -8.04 -2.22
CA LEU A 4 86.64 -7.73 -1.72
C LEU A 4 85.59 -8.21 -2.73
N ILE A 5 84.76 -9.19 -2.38
CA ILE A 5 83.64 -9.64 -3.24
C ILE A 5 82.38 -8.88 -2.81
N LEU A 6 81.99 -7.90 -3.62
CA LEU A 6 80.75 -7.14 -3.48
C LEU A 6 79.58 -7.99 -4.01
N LYS A 7 78.80 -8.60 -3.12
CA LYS A 7 77.56 -9.31 -3.49
C LYS A 7 76.49 -8.27 -3.84
N LYS A 8 76.15 -8.15 -5.13
CA LYS A 8 74.95 -7.42 -5.60
C LYS A 8 73.71 -8.15 -5.11
N ILE A 9 72.98 -7.54 -4.17
CA ILE A 9 71.64 -7.98 -3.78
C ILE A 9 70.68 -7.43 -4.84
N ILE A 10 70.12 -8.32 -5.67
CA ILE A 10 69.06 -7.99 -6.60
C ILE A 10 67.75 -8.04 -5.80
N LEU A 11 67.18 -6.88 -5.51
CA LEU A 11 65.88 -6.75 -4.87
C LEU A 11 64.79 -6.86 -5.94
N THR A 12 64.23 -8.07 -6.14
CA THR A 12 63.06 -8.28 -7.00
C THR A 12 61.81 -7.75 -6.31
N PHE A 13 61.35 -6.57 -6.73
CA PHE A 13 60.05 -6.01 -6.34
C PHE A 13 58.95 -6.82 -7.03
N THR A 14 58.29 -7.72 -6.30
CA THR A 14 57.14 -8.48 -6.80
C THR A 14 55.92 -7.56 -6.73
N LEU A 15 55.53 -7.02 -7.87
CA LEU A 15 54.31 -6.23 -8.01
C LEU A 15 53.11 -7.17 -7.88
N PHE A 16 52.50 -7.22 -6.68
CA PHE A 16 51.22 -7.90 -6.48
C PHE A 16 50.14 -7.10 -7.23
N TYR A 17 49.81 -7.55 -8.44
CA TYR A 17 48.56 -7.15 -9.09
C TYR A 17 47.41 -7.74 -8.25
N SER A 18 46.84 -6.91 -7.39
CA SER A 18 45.56 -7.22 -6.76
C SER A 18 44.53 -7.28 -7.87
N VAL A 19 44.20 -8.49 -8.33
CA VAL A 19 43.04 -8.71 -9.18
C VAL A 19 41.83 -8.43 -8.31
N CYS A 20 41.36 -7.18 -8.31
CA CYS A 20 39.99 -6.89 -7.89
C CYS A 20 39.09 -7.65 -8.86
N GLY A 21 38.67 -8.86 -8.48
CA GLY A 21 37.53 -9.51 -9.10
C GLY A 21 36.35 -8.57 -8.89
N ASN A 22 35.88 -7.96 -9.97
CA ASN A 22 34.56 -7.32 -9.95
C ASN A 22 33.56 -8.43 -9.66
N ILE A 23 33.08 -8.54 -8.42
CA ILE A 23 31.89 -9.33 -8.12
C ILE A 23 30.77 -8.59 -8.83
N GLN A 24 30.47 -9.01 -10.06
CA GLN A 24 29.28 -8.53 -10.75
C GLN A 24 28.08 -8.99 -9.92
N SER A 25 27.22 -8.05 -9.58
CA SER A 25 25.97 -8.37 -8.91
C SER A 25 25.18 -9.33 -9.77
N GLN A 26 24.79 -10.45 -9.17
CA GLN A 26 23.99 -11.46 -9.87
C GLN A 26 22.52 -11.11 -9.63
N GLU A 27 21.83 -10.73 -10.70
CA GLU A 27 20.40 -10.45 -10.63
C GLU A 27 19.57 -11.73 -10.63
N GLY A 28 18.47 -11.73 -9.88
CA GLY A 28 17.52 -12.83 -9.84
C GLY A 28 16.48 -12.69 -8.75
N CYS A 29 15.70 -13.75 -8.54
CA CYS A 29 14.80 -13.81 -7.39
C CYS A 29 15.60 -14.11 -6.11
N THR A 30 15.56 -13.17 -5.17
CA THR A 30 16.28 -13.21 -3.88
C THR A 30 15.46 -13.85 -2.75
N ASP A 31 14.16 -14.10 -2.97
CA ASP A 31 13.27 -14.63 -1.94
C ASP A 31 13.29 -16.18 -1.90
N SER A 32 13.64 -16.75 -0.74
CA SER A 32 13.72 -18.20 -0.53
C SER A 32 12.36 -18.91 -0.55
N LEU A 33 11.26 -18.18 -0.40
CA LEU A 33 9.89 -18.69 -0.48
C LEU A 33 9.37 -18.78 -1.92
N ALA A 34 10.09 -18.21 -2.90
CA ALA A 34 9.70 -18.24 -4.30
C ALA A 34 10.08 -19.56 -4.98
N ASN A 35 9.26 -20.01 -5.94
CA ASN A 35 9.48 -21.23 -6.72
C ASN A 35 10.74 -21.16 -7.60
N ASN A 36 11.17 -19.95 -7.96
CA ASN A 36 12.33 -19.68 -8.82
C ASN A 36 13.46 -18.95 -8.08
N PHE A 37 13.54 -19.15 -6.76
CA PHE A 37 14.63 -18.63 -5.92
C PHE A 37 16.01 -18.93 -6.51
N LYS A 38 16.87 -17.92 -6.57
CA LYS A 38 18.27 -18.05 -6.99
C LYS A 38 19.19 -17.76 -5.82
N LYS A 39 19.83 -18.80 -5.29
CA LYS A 39 20.73 -18.71 -4.12
C LYS A 39 21.92 -17.77 -4.34
N ASP A 40 22.37 -17.63 -5.57
CA ASP A 40 23.48 -16.76 -5.96
C ASP A 40 23.06 -15.33 -6.31
N ALA A 41 21.75 -15.04 -6.39
CA ALA A 41 21.27 -13.70 -6.65
C ALA A 41 21.52 -12.79 -5.45
N THR A 42 22.19 -11.66 -5.69
CA THR A 42 22.47 -10.62 -4.71
C THR A 42 21.60 -9.39 -4.91
N GLU A 43 20.94 -9.28 -6.06
CA GLU A 43 20.01 -8.19 -6.37
C GLU A 43 18.69 -8.73 -6.90
N ASN A 44 17.60 -8.27 -6.28
CA ASN A 44 16.25 -8.58 -6.73
C ASN A 44 15.95 -7.84 -8.02
N ASN A 45 15.46 -8.56 -9.03
CA ASN A 45 15.02 -8.01 -10.30
C ASN A 45 13.50 -8.19 -10.53
N GLY A 46 12.76 -8.45 -9.46
CA GLY A 46 11.31 -8.56 -9.45
C GLY A 46 10.77 -9.82 -10.12
N SER A 47 11.63 -10.80 -10.41
CA SER A 47 11.26 -12.04 -11.12
C SER A 47 10.68 -13.13 -10.22
N CYS A 48 10.60 -12.93 -8.90
CA CYS A 48 10.10 -13.95 -7.98
C CYS A 48 8.66 -14.38 -8.30
N VAL A 49 8.46 -15.70 -8.41
CA VAL A 49 7.16 -16.33 -8.66
C VAL A 49 6.79 -17.20 -7.47
N TYR A 50 5.65 -16.90 -6.86
CA TYR A 50 5.13 -17.61 -5.70
C TYR A 50 4.05 -18.61 -6.12
N LYS A 51 3.90 -19.69 -5.35
CA LYS A 51 2.72 -20.55 -5.44
C LYS A 51 1.47 -19.76 -5.01
N ALA A 52 0.31 -20.15 -5.55
CA ALA A 52 -0.95 -19.68 -5.01
C ALA A 52 -1.06 -20.12 -3.54
N ASP A 53 -1.53 -19.23 -2.68
CA ASP A 53 -1.69 -19.48 -1.25
C ASP A 53 -2.88 -18.70 -0.70
N MET A 54 -3.34 -19.11 0.48
CA MET A 54 -4.43 -18.46 1.20
C MET A 54 -3.95 -17.96 2.56
N VAL A 55 -4.36 -16.75 2.93
CA VAL A 55 -4.08 -16.14 4.23
C VAL A 55 -5.13 -16.60 5.23
N SER A 56 -4.68 -17.04 6.39
CA SER A 56 -5.55 -17.40 7.50
C SER A 56 -6.05 -16.17 8.25
N ILE A 57 -7.30 -16.23 8.69
CA ILE A 57 -7.91 -15.24 9.58
C ILE A 57 -7.59 -15.64 11.03
N ILE A 58 -7.02 -14.72 11.80
CA ILE A 58 -6.78 -14.87 13.24
C ILE A 58 -8.06 -14.58 14.03
N SER A 59 -8.75 -13.50 13.69
CA SER A 59 -9.97 -13.04 14.38
C SER A 59 -10.92 -12.33 13.42
N ALA A 60 -12.20 -12.33 13.78
CA ALA A 60 -13.28 -11.67 13.05
C ALA A 60 -14.26 -11.06 14.06
N TYR A 61 -14.57 -9.78 13.91
CA TYR A 61 -15.48 -9.04 14.78
C TYR A 61 -16.48 -8.26 13.93
N PRO A 62 -17.80 -8.39 14.17
CA PRO A 62 -18.79 -7.55 13.51
C PRO A 62 -18.54 -6.09 13.91
N LEU A 63 -18.64 -5.18 12.94
CA LEU A 63 -18.61 -3.74 13.22
C LEU A 63 -20.04 -3.22 13.44
N ASP A 64 -20.15 -2.09 14.14
CA ASP A 64 -21.43 -1.41 14.37
C ASP A 64 -22.09 -1.03 13.02
N ASP A 65 -23.43 -0.95 13.00
CA ASP A 65 -24.22 -0.58 11.81
C ASP A 65 -23.90 0.83 11.31
N VAL A 66 -23.38 1.72 12.16
CA VAL A 66 -22.88 3.02 11.73
C VAL A 66 -21.64 2.92 10.83
N LEU A 67 -20.98 1.76 10.75
CA LEU A 67 -19.80 1.51 9.90
C LEU A 67 -20.11 0.60 8.70
N SER A 68 -21.35 0.64 8.19
CA SER A 68 -21.81 -0.26 7.12
C SER A 68 -21.01 -0.14 5.82
N GLU A 69 -20.37 1.00 5.58
CA GLU A 69 -19.65 1.34 4.35
C GLU A 69 -18.17 1.64 4.65
N THR A 70 -17.55 0.96 5.61
CA THR A 70 -16.16 1.21 6.00
C THR A 70 -15.17 1.03 4.84
N SER A 71 -14.61 2.12 4.33
CA SER A 71 -13.73 2.08 3.13
C SER A 71 -12.23 2.26 3.43
N GLY A 72 -11.86 3.04 4.46
CA GLY A 72 -10.45 3.30 4.82
C GLY A 72 -10.05 2.80 6.21
N LEU A 73 -8.77 2.45 6.43
CA LEU A 73 -8.27 2.03 7.74
C LEU A 73 -6.82 2.43 8.03
N ILE A 74 -6.58 3.07 9.19
CA ILE A 74 -5.24 3.32 9.74
C ILE A 74 -5.09 2.79 11.16
N TYR A 75 -3.86 2.45 11.54
CA TYR A 75 -3.47 2.22 12.94
C TYR A 75 -2.75 3.45 13.50
N TRP A 76 -3.31 4.08 14.53
CA TRP A 76 -2.73 5.27 15.17
C TRP A 76 -3.14 5.39 16.65
N GLU A 77 -2.14 5.63 17.52
CA GLU A 77 -2.29 5.66 18.99
C GLU A 77 -2.96 4.40 19.55
N ASP A 78 -2.38 3.24 19.21
CA ASP A 78 -2.78 1.89 19.63
C ASP A 78 -4.22 1.50 19.24
N MET A 79 -4.83 2.26 18.33
CA MET A 79 -6.22 2.12 17.93
C MET A 79 -6.35 2.17 16.42
N LEU A 80 -7.43 1.60 15.91
CA LEU A 80 -7.79 1.68 14.51
C LEU A 80 -8.68 2.91 14.28
N TRP A 81 -8.53 3.55 13.13
CA TRP A 81 -9.40 4.63 12.68
C TRP A 81 -9.90 4.34 11.27
N THR A 82 -11.20 4.49 11.07
CA THR A 82 -11.92 4.25 9.82
C THR A 82 -12.88 5.40 9.51
N HIS A 83 -13.38 5.44 8.29
CA HIS A 83 -14.52 6.25 7.85
C HIS A 83 -15.40 5.40 6.92
N ASN A 84 -16.66 5.82 6.76
CA ASN A 84 -17.51 5.28 5.71
C ASN A 84 -17.17 5.91 4.36
N ASP A 85 -17.48 5.19 3.28
CA ASP A 85 -17.46 5.68 1.90
C ASP A 85 -18.34 6.91 1.74
N SER A 86 -19.54 6.86 2.31
CA SER A 86 -20.50 7.96 2.23
C SER A 86 -21.09 8.35 3.61
N GLN A 87 -22.20 9.06 3.59
CA GLN A 87 -23.04 9.45 4.76
C GLN A 87 -22.52 10.61 5.61
N ASP A 88 -21.31 10.53 6.17
CA ASP A 88 -20.83 11.49 7.16
C ASP A 88 -19.33 11.84 7.02
N PRO A 89 -18.90 13.03 7.48
CA PRO A 89 -17.50 13.41 7.52
C PRO A 89 -16.89 13.07 8.90
N ILE A 90 -17.02 11.83 9.36
CA ILE A 90 -16.55 11.40 10.69
C ILE A 90 -15.47 10.32 10.56
N LEU A 91 -14.38 10.49 11.32
CA LEU A 91 -13.47 9.38 11.61
C LEU A 91 -13.91 8.66 12.87
N TYR A 92 -14.08 7.35 12.79
CA TYR A 92 -14.45 6.49 13.91
C TYR A 92 -13.22 5.78 14.46
N LYS A 93 -13.04 5.86 15.79
CA LYS A 93 -11.95 5.19 16.50
C LYS A 93 -12.44 3.83 17.00
N ILE A 94 -11.92 2.74 16.45
CA ILE A 94 -12.33 1.37 16.80
C ILE A 94 -11.21 0.63 17.53
N ASN A 95 -11.58 -0.20 18.50
CA ASN A 95 -10.64 -1.02 19.25
C ASN A 95 -10.22 -2.24 18.42
N PRO A 96 -8.92 -2.47 18.16
CA PRO A 96 -8.45 -3.61 17.38
C PRO A 96 -8.76 -4.97 18.01
N ALA A 97 -9.02 -5.03 19.33
CA ALA A 97 -9.27 -6.29 20.04
C ALA A 97 -10.69 -6.83 19.88
N ASP A 98 -11.66 -5.99 19.51
CA ASP A 98 -13.08 -6.37 19.47
C ASP A 98 -13.92 -5.61 18.43
N GLY A 99 -13.34 -4.67 17.67
CA GLY A 99 -14.04 -3.85 16.70
C GLY A 99 -14.95 -2.77 17.30
N ALA A 100 -14.99 -2.60 18.63
CA ALA A 100 -15.91 -1.68 19.27
C ALA A 100 -15.52 -0.22 19.04
N ILE A 101 -16.51 0.64 18.76
CA ILE A 101 -16.32 2.08 18.66
C ILE A 101 -16.01 2.64 20.05
N SER A 102 -14.87 3.33 20.16
CA SER A 102 -14.36 3.95 21.38
C SER A 102 -14.39 5.48 21.35
N GLY A 103 -14.66 6.07 20.18
CA GLY A 103 -14.73 7.50 19.97
C GLY A 103 -14.91 7.84 18.50
N ASN A 104 -15.08 9.13 18.23
CA ASN A 104 -15.16 9.65 16.88
C ASN A 104 -14.61 11.08 16.80
N LEU A 105 -14.27 11.50 15.58
CA LEU A 105 -13.79 12.84 15.26
C LEU A 105 -14.58 13.38 14.07
N SER A 106 -15.39 14.39 14.30
CA SER A 106 -16.07 15.12 13.22
C SER A 106 -15.08 16.02 12.47
N LEU A 107 -15.13 15.96 11.14
CA LEU A 107 -14.34 16.77 10.23
C LEU A 107 -15.19 17.85 9.54
N GLU A 108 -16.31 18.25 10.14
CA GLU A 108 -17.11 19.38 9.66
C GLU A 108 -16.24 20.65 9.50
N PRO A 109 -16.44 21.46 8.44
CA PRO A 109 -17.52 21.40 7.47
C PRO A 109 -17.18 20.61 6.19
N GLN A 110 -16.29 19.60 6.25
CA GLN A 110 -16.05 18.74 5.09
C GLN A 110 -17.33 18.05 4.67
N ILE A 111 -17.48 17.87 3.36
CA ILE A 111 -18.55 17.06 2.77
C ILE A 111 -17.90 15.76 2.33
N ASN A 112 -18.45 14.65 2.79
CA ASN A 112 -18.13 13.33 2.28
C ASN A 112 -18.89 13.12 0.96
N VAL A 113 -18.16 13.11 -0.16
CA VAL A 113 -18.73 12.84 -1.48
C VAL A 113 -18.52 11.39 -1.89
N ASP A 114 -17.30 10.86 -1.74
CA ASP A 114 -16.89 9.48 -2.07
C ASP A 114 -15.53 9.22 -1.38
N TRP A 115 -15.55 8.86 -0.09
CA TRP A 115 -14.36 8.73 0.76
C TRP A 115 -13.81 7.31 0.78
N GLU A 116 -12.66 7.07 0.16
CA GLU A 116 -12.16 5.70 -0.01
C GLU A 116 -11.04 5.35 0.96
N GLU A 117 -9.90 6.06 0.89
CA GLU A 117 -8.69 5.69 1.63
C GLU A 117 -8.36 6.66 2.75
N ILE A 118 -7.70 6.14 3.79
CA ILE A 118 -7.04 6.94 4.82
C ILE A 118 -5.60 6.49 5.04
N SER A 119 -4.69 7.45 5.14
CA SER A 119 -3.28 7.18 5.44
C SER A 119 -2.69 8.25 6.34
N LEU A 120 -1.44 8.10 6.74
CA LEU A 120 -0.79 9.04 7.65
C LEU A 120 0.70 9.18 7.41
N ASP A 121 1.25 10.27 7.91
CA ASP A 121 2.69 10.40 8.19
C ASP A 121 2.92 10.88 9.62
N GLU A 122 4.11 11.38 9.93
CA GLU A 122 4.47 11.89 11.24
C GLU A 122 3.55 13.03 11.72
N HIS A 123 3.08 13.87 10.81
CA HIS A 123 2.41 15.14 11.15
C HIS A 123 0.92 15.14 10.81
N TYR A 124 0.51 14.39 9.80
CA TYR A 124 -0.83 14.48 9.23
C TYR A 124 -1.51 13.12 9.07
N ILE A 125 -2.84 13.15 9.10
CA ILE A 125 -3.73 12.13 8.56
C ILE A 125 -4.23 12.64 7.20
N TYR A 126 -4.35 11.77 6.22
CA TYR A 126 -4.78 12.05 4.86
C TYR A 126 -6.01 11.20 4.57
N ILE A 127 -7.05 11.78 4.00
CA ILE A 127 -8.32 11.11 3.66
C ILE A 127 -8.63 11.40 2.21
N GLY A 128 -8.88 10.36 1.42
CA GLY A 128 -9.15 10.43 0.00
C GLY A 128 -10.63 10.63 -0.28
N ASP A 129 -11.00 11.80 -0.81
CA ASP A 129 -12.34 12.05 -1.37
C ASP A 129 -12.21 12.07 -2.89
N PHE A 130 -12.21 10.87 -3.47
CA PHE A 130 -11.76 10.68 -4.85
C PHE A 130 -12.34 9.44 -5.55
N GLY A 131 -13.24 8.69 -4.91
CA GLY A 131 -13.99 7.63 -5.58
C GLY A 131 -14.67 8.20 -6.83
N ASN A 132 -14.74 7.42 -7.89
CA ASN A 132 -15.18 7.88 -9.21
C ASN A 132 -15.77 6.73 -10.07
N ASN A 133 -16.33 5.71 -9.42
CA ASN A 133 -16.85 4.52 -10.06
C ASN A 133 -18.17 4.76 -10.82
N GLU A 134 -19.01 5.72 -10.39
CA GLU A 134 -20.37 5.92 -10.91
C GLU A 134 -20.38 6.36 -12.38
N ASN A 135 -19.49 7.27 -12.76
CA ASN A 135 -19.45 7.83 -14.10
C ASN A 135 -18.04 8.08 -14.64
N GLY A 136 -16.98 7.92 -13.82
CA GLY A 136 -15.60 8.16 -14.23
C GLY A 136 -15.30 9.61 -14.62
N ASN A 137 -16.09 10.59 -14.15
CA ASN A 137 -16.06 11.97 -14.64
C ASN A 137 -16.02 13.04 -13.54
N ARG A 138 -15.73 12.68 -12.29
CA ARG A 138 -15.47 13.67 -11.23
C ARG A 138 -14.30 14.59 -11.58
N ARG A 139 -14.42 15.85 -11.15
CA ARG A 139 -13.45 16.94 -11.40
C ARG A 139 -12.96 17.62 -10.12
N ASP A 140 -13.46 17.13 -9.00
CA ASP A 140 -13.32 17.69 -7.66
C ASP A 140 -12.51 16.75 -6.73
N LEU A 141 -11.79 15.79 -7.32
CA LEU A 141 -10.96 14.82 -6.61
C LEU A 141 -9.98 15.55 -5.68
N LYS A 142 -9.95 15.13 -4.41
CA LYS A 142 -9.10 15.76 -3.40
C LYS A 142 -8.65 14.75 -2.35
N ILE A 143 -7.61 15.15 -1.64
CA ILE A 143 -7.16 14.52 -0.40
C ILE A 143 -7.24 15.56 0.70
N ILE A 144 -8.03 15.28 1.73
CA ILE A 144 -8.14 16.11 2.93
C ILE A 144 -6.97 15.76 3.84
N ARG A 145 -6.24 16.75 4.29
CA ARG A 145 -5.09 16.57 5.19
C ARG A 145 -5.38 17.22 6.53
N VAL A 146 -5.37 16.42 7.58
CA VAL A 146 -5.72 16.80 8.95
C VAL A 146 -4.46 16.82 9.82
N SER A 147 -4.20 17.94 10.49
CA SER A 147 -3.06 18.08 11.40
C SER A 147 -3.24 17.22 12.66
N LYS A 148 -2.35 16.26 12.91
CA LYS A 148 -2.44 15.39 14.11
C LYS A 148 -2.40 16.16 15.42
N SER A 149 -1.60 17.22 15.49
CA SER A 149 -1.51 18.06 16.68
C SER A 149 -2.83 18.77 17.00
N SER A 150 -3.65 19.04 15.98
CA SER A 150 -4.96 19.70 16.14
C SER A 150 -6.07 18.76 16.62
N ILE A 151 -5.93 17.45 16.35
CA ILE A 151 -6.87 16.41 16.81
C ILE A 151 -6.89 16.37 18.34
N LEU A 152 -5.72 16.51 18.98
CA LEU A 152 -5.58 16.56 20.44
C LEU A 152 -6.24 17.80 21.06
N SER A 153 -6.41 18.88 20.29
CA SER A 153 -7.06 20.12 20.73
C SER A 153 -8.55 20.21 20.38
N THR A 154 -9.18 19.13 19.89
CA THR A 154 -10.63 19.02 19.55
C THR A 154 -11.14 19.93 18.42
N THR A 155 -10.27 20.63 17.71
CA THR A 155 -10.63 21.41 16.51
C THR A 155 -9.66 21.06 15.40
N PRO A 156 -10.02 20.13 14.50
CA PRO A 156 -9.17 19.69 13.41
C PRO A 156 -8.79 20.86 12.49
N GLU A 157 -7.49 21.11 12.36
CA GLU A 157 -6.93 21.97 11.33
C GLU A 157 -6.75 21.14 10.06
N MET A 158 -7.38 21.59 8.99
CA MET A 158 -7.46 20.84 7.74
C MET A 158 -7.12 21.71 6.54
N ASP A 159 -6.49 21.09 5.54
CA ASP A 159 -6.29 21.66 4.21
C ASP A 159 -6.53 20.59 3.13
N ASN A 160 -6.61 21.01 1.86
CA ASN A 160 -6.95 20.13 0.75
C ASN A 160 -5.83 20.09 -0.29
N ILE A 161 -5.60 18.89 -0.82
CA ILE A 161 -4.74 18.62 -1.97
C ILE A 161 -5.66 18.17 -3.10
N TYR A 162 -5.96 19.06 -4.02
CA TYR A 162 -6.80 18.77 -5.18
C TYR A 162 -5.95 18.15 -6.29
N PHE A 163 -6.53 17.24 -7.08
CA PHE A 163 -5.83 16.70 -8.22
C PHE A 163 -6.72 16.36 -9.42
N SER A 164 -6.07 16.31 -10.58
CA SER A 164 -6.58 15.68 -11.78
C SER A 164 -5.53 14.73 -12.35
N TYR A 165 -5.96 13.69 -13.06
CA TYR A 165 -5.04 12.79 -13.75
C TYR A 165 -4.46 13.44 -15.01
N GLU A 166 -3.18 13.22 -15.27
CA GLU A 166 -2.54 13.80 -16.46
C GLU A 166 -3.09 13.29 -17.80
N ASP A 167 -3.68 12.09 -17.82
CA ASP A 167 -4.20 11.43 -19.01
C ASP A 167 -5.74 11.36 -19.07
N GLN A 168 -6.46 11.98 -18.12
CA GLN A 168 -7.93 12.11 -18.19
C GLN A 168 -8.32 13.34 -19.00
N THR A 169 -8.51 13.14 -20.30
CA THR A 169 -8.96 14.20 -21.22
C THR A 169 -10.45 14.16 -21.54
N ASP A 170 -11.10 13.01 -21.32
CA ASP A 170 -12.54 12.82 -21.54
C ASP A 170 -13.26 12.67 -20.20
N TYR A 171 -14.35 13.42 -20.04
CA TYR A 171 -15.21 13.44 -18.86
C TYR A 171 -16.67 13.18 -19.25
N SER A 172 -16.90 12.59 -20.43
CA SER A 172 -18.20 12.05 -20.78
C SER A 172 -18.56 10.93 -19.79
N PRO A 173 -19.80 10.89 -19.27
CA PRO A 173 -20.20 9.89 -18.30
C PRO A 173 -20.10 8.49 -18.93
N GLN A 174 -19.36 7.60 -18.27
CA GLN A 174 -19.13 6.23 -18.74
C GLN A 174 -20.16 5.23 -18.21
N GLY A 175 -20.99 5.64 -17.24
CA GLY A 175 -21.84 4.75 -16.45
C GLY A 175 -21.06 4.00 -15.37
N PRO A 176 -21.78 3.29 -14.47
CA PRO A 176 -21.20 2.72 -13.26
C PRO A 176 -20.20 1.62 -13.60
N ASN A 177 -19.10 1.59 -12.84
CA ASN A 177 -18.07 0.56 -12.90
C ASN A 177 -17.50 0.37 -14.31
N ASN A 178 -17.30 1.47 -15.04
CA ASN A 178 -16.86 1.47 -16.44
C ASN A 178 -15.69 2.44 -16.71
N THR A 179 -14.83 2.64 -15.71
CA THR A 179 -13.63 3.49 -15.79
C THR A 179 -12.39 2.75 -15.28
N ASP A 180 -11.21 3.14 -15.76
CA ASP A 180 -9.92 2.69 -15.20
C ASP A 180 -9.25 3.77 -14.32
N LEU A 181 -9.96 4.88 -14.08
CA LEU A 181 -9.51 6.08 -13.36
C LEU A 181 -10.32 6.33 -12.08
N ASP A 182 -10.94 5.29 -11.58
CA ASP A 182 -11.48 5.24 -10.22
C ASP A 182 -10.32 5.08 -9.24
N CYS A 183 -10.17 6.01 -8.30
CA CYS A 183 -9.12 5.97 -7.30
C CYS A 183 -9.71 5.38 -6.04
N GLU A 184 -9.08 4.37 -5.46
CA GLU A 184 -9.58 3.84 -4.18
C GLU A 184 -8.51 3.64 -3.12
N ALA A 185 -7.23 3.59 -3.50
CA ALA A 185 -6.16 3.45 -2.50
C ALA A 185 -5.02 4.44 -2.71
N PHE A 186 -4.30 4.79 -1.65
CA PHE A 186 -3.07 5.55 -1.73
C PHE A 186 -2.11 5.25 -0.59
N ILE A 187 -0.82 5.55 -0.82
CA ILE A 187 0.19 5.52 0.23
C ILE A 187 0.89 6.88 0.33
N ILE A 188 1.36 7.17 1.54
CA ILE A 188 2.16 8.35 1.84
C ILE A 188 3.63 7.97 1.95
N THR A 189 4.46 8.63 1.15
CA THR A 189 5.93 8.56 1.24
C THR A 189 6.48 9.87 1.82
N ASP A 190 7.81 10.02 1.87
CA ASP A 190 8.44 11.24 2.40
C ASP A 190 8.08 12.48 1.59
N ASP A 191 8.13 12.38 0.26
CA ASP A 191 7.96 13.51 -0.65
C ASP A 191 6.60 13.53 -1.34
N SER A 192 5.89 12.41 -1.41
CA SER A 192 4.74 12.27 -2.31
C SER A 192 3.65 11.33 -1.85
N ILE A 193 2.48 11.52 -2.45
CA ILE A 193 1.35 10.60 -2.42
C ILE A 193 1.42 9.73 -3.68
N PHE A 194 1.23 8.42 -3.52
CA PHE A 194 1.05 7.49 -4.63
C PHE A 194 -0.36 6.93 -4.61
N LEU A 195 -1.13 7.24 -5.64
CA LEU A 195 -2.53 6.83 -5.82
C LEU A 195 -2.59 5.54 -6.63
N PHE A 196 -3.45 4.60 -6.26
CA PHE A 196 -3.70 3.35 -6.96
C PHE A 196 -5.13 3.32 -7.46
N THR A 197 -5.32 3.04 -8.75
CA THR A 197 -6.66 2.97 -9.33
C THR A 197 -7.30 1.59 -9.17
N LYS A 198 -8.62 1.58 -8.95
CA LYS A 198 -9.53 0.44 -9.08
C LYS A 198 -10.00 0.34 -10.52
N ALA A 199 -9.29 -0.43 -11.34
CA ALA A 199 -9.51 -0.39 -12.78
C ALA A 199 -10.62 -1.37 -13.23
N TRP A 200 -11.87 -0.90 -13.31
CA TRP A 200 -13.05 -1.73 -13.60
C TRP A 200 -13.04 -2.39 -14.99
N LYS A 201 -12.35 -1.80 -15.98
CA LYS A 201 -12.33 -2.34 -17.36
C LYS A 201 -11.18 -3.32 -17.54
N THR A 202 -10.01 -2.98 -17.00
CA THR A 202 -8.76 -3.69 -17.29
C THR A 202 -8.32 -4.65 -16.19
N TYR A 203 -8.85 -4.51 -14.97
CA TYR A 203 -8.41 -5.26 -13.77
C TYR A 203 -6.91 -5.12 -13.49
N LYS A 204 -6.35 -4.00 -13.92
CA LYS A 204 -5.00 -3.53 -13.63
C LYS A 204 -5.05 -2.53 -12.48
N THR A 205 -3.92 -1.97 -12.11
CA THR A 205 -3.86 -0.73 -11.34
C THR A 205 -2.89 0.23 -12.02
N ARG A 206 -3.28 1.49 -12.15
CA ARG A 206 -2.37 2.58 -12.48
C ARG A 206 -1.92 3.23 -11.18
N VAL A 207 -0.64 3.55 -11.10
CA VAL A 207 -0.08 4.27 -9.97
C VAL A 207 0.26 5.69 -10.42
N TYR A 208 -0.35 6.68 -9.77
CA TYR A 208 -0.05 8.10 -10.01
C TYR A 208 0.70 8.70 -8.82
N LYS A 209 1.55 9.68 -9.08
CA LYS A 209 2.35 10.41 -8.10
C LYS A 209 1.94 11.89 -8.05
N LEU A 210 1.80 12.44 -6.85
CA LEU A 210 1.62 13.89 -6.64
C LEU A 210 2.29 14.38 -5.34
N PRO A 211 2.62 15.69 -5.22
CA PRO A 211 3.13 16.27 -3.99
C PRO A 211 2.12 16.18 -2.84
N LYS A 212 2.60 16.09 -1.60
CA LYS A 212 1.76 16.09 -0.38
C LYS A 212 1.39 17.49 0.13
N THR A 213 1.65 18.53 -0.67
CA THR A 213 1.44 19.93 -0.28
C THR A 213 0.07 20.42 -0.72
N PRO A 214 -0.61 21.27 0.06
CA PRO A 214 -1.95 21.77 -0.28
C PRO A 214 -1.96 22.53 -1.61
N GLY A 215 -3.12 22.54 -2.26
CA GLY A 215 -3.33 23.18 -3.56
C GLY A 215 -3.69 22.19 -4.67
N ALA A 216 -3.75 22.68 -5.90
CA ALA A 216 -4.12 21.88 -7.06
C ALA A 216 -2.89 21.32 -7.78
N HIS A 217 -2.91 20.02 -8.06
CA HIS A 217 -1.82 19.30 -8.73
C HIS A 217 -2.35 18.50 -9.91
N THR A 218 -1.46 18.15 -10.84
CA THR A 218 -1.72 17.12 -11.83
C THR A 218 -0.99 15.85 -11.40
N ALA A 219 -1.75 14.80 -11.09
CA ALA A 219 -1.22 13.49 -10.72
C ALA A 219 -0.54 12.86 -11.95
N LYS A 220 0.72 12.47 -11.79
CA LYS A 220 1.59 11.95 -12.86
C LYS A 220 1.63 10.44 -12.85
N LEU A 221 1.36 9.81 -13.98
CA LEU A 221 1.44 8.36 -14.14
C LEU A 221 2.88 7.94 -13.85
N HIS A 222 3.03 7.17 -12.78
CA HIS A 222 4.31 6.68 -12.30
C HIS A 222 4.57 5.27 -12.80
N SER A 223 3.57 4.39 -12.71
CA SER A 223 3.65 3.01 -13.20
C SER A 223 2.26 2.40 -13.41
N PHE A 224 2.20 1.17 -13.90
CA PHE A 224 0.98 0.37 -13.90
C PHE A 224 1.35 -1.10 -13.72
N TYR A 225 0.42 -1.88 -13.20
CA TYR A 225 0.63 -3.32 -13.02
C TYR A 225 -0.64 -4.13 -13.27
N ASN A 226 -0.47 -5.34 -13.79
CA ASN A 226 -1.59 -6.26 -13.99
C ASN A 226 -1.85 -7.07 -12.71
N ILE A 227 -2.70 -6.55 -11.84
CA ILE A 227 -3.11 -7.18 -10.58
C ILE A 227 -4.07 -8.37 -10.81
N ASN A 228 -4.76 -8.39 -11.96
CA ASN A 228 -5.89 -9.26 -12.24
C ASN A 228 -6.94 -9.17 -11.10
N GLY A 229 -7.33 -7.94 -10.77
CA GLY A 229 -8.28 -7.64 -9.70
C GLY A 229 -8.52 -6.14 -9.56
N LEU A 230 -9.33 -5.79 -8.56
CA LEU A 230 -9.70 -4.44 -8.19
C LEU A 230 -9.02 -4.13 -6.85
N ILE A 231 -8.21 -3.06 -6.81
CA ILE A 231 -7.56 -2.58 -5.59
C ILE A 231 -8.53 -1.64 -4.88
N THR A 232 -8.61 -1.76 -3.56
CA THR A 232 -9.57 -1.01 -2.73
C THR A 232 -8.90 -0.29 -1.57
N GLY A 233 -7.82 -0.84 -1.01
CA GLY A 233 -7.08 -0.17 0.07
C GLY A 233 -5.58 -0.46 0.03
N ALA A 234 -4.81 0.37 0.72
CA ALA A 234 -3.36 0.28 0.79
C ALA A 234 -2.78 0.73 2.12
N VAL A 235 -1.75 0.03 2.58
CA VAL A 235 -0.91 0.47 3.68
C VAL A 235 0.57 0.37 3.30
N TYR A 236 1.33 1.42 3.63
CA TYR A 236 2.78 1.42 3.47
C TYR A 236 3.49 1.42 4.82
N LYS A 237 4.09 0.27 5.14
CA LYS A 237 4.91 0.07 6.33
C LYS A 237 6.36 0.43 5.98
N LYS A 238 6.64 1.74 6.03
CA LYS A 238 7.85 2.37 5.47
C LYS A 238 9.16 1.80 6.01
N THR A 239 9.28 1.63 7.33
CA THR A 239 10.52 1.14 7.97
C THR A 239 10.93 -0.23 7.42
N GLU A 240 9.94 -1.09 7.23
CA GLU A 240 10.05 -2.44 6.73
C GLU A 240 10.08 -2.48 5.19
N GLY A 241 9.70 -1.39 4.53
CA GLY A 241 9.63 -1.31 3.06
C GLY A 241 8.63 -2.30 2.48
N ILE A 242 7.43 -2.37 3.07
CA ILE A 242 6.35 -3.27 2.65
C ILE A 242 5.13 -2.42 2.32
N ILE A 243 4.59 -2.60 1.12
CA ILE A 243 3.24 -2.14 0.77
C ILE A 243 2.34 -3.37 0.73
N ALA A 244 1.21 -3.30 1.41
CA ALA A 244 0.14 -4.27 1.26
C ALA A 244 -1.07 -3.56 0.65
N LEU A 245 -1.63 -4.16 -0.39
CA LEU A 245 -2.86 -3.70 -1.03
C LEU A 245 -3.97 -4.71 -0.77
N SER A 246 -5.15 -4.26 -0.35
CA SER A 246 -6.37 -5.07 -0.36
C SER A 246 -7.08 -4.96 -1.71
N GLY A 247 -7.92 -5.95 -1.98
CA GLY A 247 -8.75 -5.95 -3.17
C GLY A 247 -9.48 -7.26 -3.35
N TYR A 248 -10.19 -7.39 -4.46
CA TYR A 248 -10.89 -8.61 -4.86
C TYR A 248 -10.85 -8.82 -6.37
N ASP A 249 -11.01 -10.06 -6.80
CA ASP A 249 -11.10 -10.39 -8.22
C ASP A 249 -12.53 -10.27 -8.77
N PHE A 250 -12.73 -10.61 -10.05
CA PHE A 250 -14.04 -10.53 -10.71
C PHE A 250 -15.10 -11.51 -10.16
N LEU A 251 -14.70 -12.49 -9.34
CA LEU A 251 -15.59 -13.37 -8.59
C LEU A 251 -15.84 -12.85 -7.17
N LEU A 252 -15.35 -11.65 -6.85
CA LEU A 252 -15.30 -11.08 -5.50
C LEU A 252 -14.43 -11.90 -4.54
N GLN A 253 -13.47 -12.70 -5.01
CA GLN A 253 -12.53 -13.39 -4.12
C GLN A 253 -11.55 -12.36 -3.53
N PRO A 254 -11.57 -12.11 -2.21
CA PRO A 254 -10.67 -11.15 -1.60
C PRO A 254 -9.21 -11.62 -1.65
N PHE A 255 -8.30 -10.66 -1.75
CA PHE A 255 -6.85 -10.88 -1.73
C PHE A 255 -6.09 -9.77 -0.99
N VAL A 256 -4.88 -10.11 -0.56
CA VAL A 256 -3.82 -9.16 -0.24
C VAL A 256 -2.74 -9.25 -1.31
N PHE A 257 -2.29 -8.11 -1.83
CA PHE A 257 -1.18 -8.00 -2.76
C PHE A 257 0.02 -7.34 -2.07
N LEU A 258 1.06 -8.12 -1.82
CA LEU A 258 2.28 -7.67 -1.14
C LEU A 258 3.33 -7.19 -2.15
N LEU A 259 3.90 -6.02 -1.88
CA LEU A 259 5.06 -5.44 -2.57
C LEU A 259 6.17 -5.19 -1.54
N TYR A 260 7.35 -5.76 -1.77
CA TYR A 260 8.50 -5.63 -0.86
C TYR A 260 9.81 -5.87 -1.61
N ASP A 261 10.94 -5.59 -0.97
CA ASP A 261 12.29 -5.70 -1.59
C ASP A 261 12.41 -4.91 -2.91
N PHE A 262 11.70 -3.77 -3.00
CA PHE A 262 11.77 -2.84 -4.11
C PHE A 262 12.82 -1.73 -3.85
N LYS A 263 13.31 -1.11 -4.93
CA LYS A 263 14.28 -0.01 -4.85
C LYS A 263 13.58 1.34 -5.01
N GLY A 264 13.71 2.21 -4.01
CA GLY A 264 13.10 3.54 -4.04
C GLY A 264 11.58 3.48 -4.22
N ASN A 265 11.06 4.12 -5.25
CA ASN A 265 9.62 4.13 -5.56
C ASN A 265 9.23 3.14 -6.68
N ASP A 266 10.13 2.24 -7.10
CA ASP A 266 9.82 1.20 -8.09
C ASP A 266 9.09 0.02 -7.43
N PHE A 267 7.87 0.25 -6.93
CA PHE A 267 7.14 -0.71 -6.09
C PHE A 267 6.92 -2.08 -6.75
N PHE A 268 6.85 -2.13 -8.08
CA PHE A 268 6.70 -3.37 -8.83
C PHE A 268 8.02 -4.00 -9.30
N GLY A 269 9.16 -3.33 -9.07
CA GLY A 269 10.50 -3.84 -9.36
C GLY A 269 10.99 -4.90 -8.37
N GLY A 270 10.37 -4.98 -7.19
CA GLY A 270 10.67 -5.97 -6.15
C GLY A 270 9.78 -7.22 -6.19
N ASN A 271 9.67 -7.87 -5.04
CA ASN A 271 8.79 -9.01 -4.83
C ASN A 271 7.32 -8.59 -4.91
N LYS A 272 6.53 -9.41 -5.60
CA LYS A 272 5.09 -9.21 -5.81
C LYS A 272 4.37 -10.50 -5.50
N ARG A 273 3.52 -10.49 -4.47
CA ARG A 273 2.86 -11.71 -4.00
C ARG A 273 1.38 -11.46 -3.77
N LYS A 274 0.54 -12.12 -4.58
CA LYS A 274 -0.91 -12.14 -4.40
C LYS A 274 -1.31 -13.34 -3.54
N LEU A 275 -2.03 -13.09 -2.47
CA LEU A 275 -2.50 -14.09 -1.52
C LEU A 275 -4.02 -13.95 -1.42
N HIS A 276 -4.78 -15.01 -1.67
CA HIS A 276 -6.22 -14.95 -1.43
C HIS A 276 -6.48 -14.96 0.08
N ILE A 277 -7.56 -14.35 0.53
CA ILE A 277 -7.98 -14.40 1.93
C ILE A 277 -8.98 -15.52 2.07
N ASP A 278 -8.90 -16.32 3.14
CA ASP A 278 -9.86 -17.39 3.46
C ASP A 278 -11.19 -16.81 3.98
N LEU A 279 -11.77 -15.91 3.17
CA LEU A 279 -13.06 -15.28 3.35
C LEU A 279 -13.99 -15.68 2.19
N PRO A 280 -15.32 -15.68 2.42
CA PRO A 280 -16.27 -15.72 1.32
C PRO A 280 -16.10 -14.52 0.38
N PHE A 281 -16.91 -14.50 -0.67
CA PHE A 281 -16.90 -13.48 -1.72
C PHE A 281 -17.35 -12.11 -1.20
N TYR A 282 -16.43 -11.38 -0.55
CA TYR A 282 -16.65 -10.12 0.14
C TYR A 282 -15.89 -8.97 -0.53
N GLN A 283 -16.50 -7.79 -0.45
CA GLN A 283 -15.88 -6.52 -0.74
C GLN A 283 -15.01 -6.09 0.45
N VAL A 284 -13.76 -6.56 0.46
CA VAL A 284 -12.74 -6.03 1.39
C VAL A 284 -12.31 -4.67 0.86
N GLU A 285 -12.52 -3.62 1.64
CA GLU A 285 -12.28 -2.25 1.20
C GLU A 285 -11.02 -1.65 1.85
N ALA A 286 -10.72 -1.96 3.12
CA ALA A 286 -9.56 -1.37 3.81
C ALA A 286 -8.51 -2.39 4.29
N ILE A 287 -7.25 -1.93 4.44
CA ILE A 287 -6.16 -2.69 5.05
C ILE A 287 -5.19 -1.79 5.84
N THR A 288 -4.75 -2.25 7.01
CA THR A 288 -3.68 -1.57 7.77
C THR A 288 -2.82 -2.53 8.58
N THR A 289 -1.72 -2.05 9.16
CA THR A 289 -0.86 -2.81 10.06
C THR A 289 -0.08 -1.89 11.00
N ASN A 290 0.25 -2.39 12.19
CA ASN A 290 1.20 -1.75 13.10
C ASN A 290 2.62 -2.33 12.99
N ASP A 291 2.77 -3.60 12.64
CA ASP A 291 4.04 -4.35 12.77
C ASP A 291 4.56 -4.92 11.44
N GLY A 292 3.77 -4.88 10.35
CA GLY A 292 4.13 -5.47 9.07
C GLY A 292 4.01 -6.99 9.01
N LEU A 293 3.41 -7.62 10.02
CA LEU A 293 3.20 -9.08 10.10
C LEU A 293 1.72 -9.40 10.32
N ASN A 294 1.06 -8.70 11.24
CA ASN A 294 -0.36 -8.80 11.48
C ASN A 294 -1.07 -7.64 10.80
N TYR A 295 -2.07 -7.96 9.99
CA TYR A 295 -2.81 -6.97 9.22
C TYR A 295 -4.27 -6.96 9.62
N PHE A 296 -4.82 -5.76 9.76
CA PHE A 296 -6.25 -5.57 9.94
C PHE A 296 -6.88 -5.26 8.59
N ILE A 297 -8.03 -5.83 8.32
CA ILE A 297 -8.83 -5.50 7.13
C ILE A 297 -10.29 -5.31 7.52
N THR A 298 -11.04 -4.53 6.72
CA THR A 298 -12.49 -4.43 6.86
C THR A 298 -13.18 -4.78 5.55
N ASN A 299 -14.41 -5.28 5.67
CA ASN A 299 -15.33 -5.40 4.54
C ASN A 299 -16.56 -4.54 4.78
N GLU A 300 -17.16 -4.07 3.70
CA GLU A 300 -18.46 -3.41 3.74
C GLU A 300 -19.62 -4.38 3.86
N ARG A 301 -20.76 -3.86 4.31
CA ARG A 301 -22.02 -4.56 4.23
C ARG A 301 -22.42 -4.73 2.77
N PHE A 302 -22.65 -5.98 2.35
CA PHE A 302 -23.09 -6.29 1.00
C PHE A 302 -24.42 -7.05 1.02
N ASP A 303 -25.51 -6.29 0.95
CA ASP A 303 -26.90 -6.76 1.04
C ASP A 303 -27.27 -7.90 0.07
N PRO A 304 -26.82 -7.92 -1.21
CA PRO A 304 -27.17 -9.01 -2.13
C PRO A 304 -26.76 -10.41 -1.65
N THR A 305 -25.76 -10.48 -0.77
CA THR A 305 -25.24 -11.74 -0.20
C THR A 305 -25.53 -11.89 1.30
N GLY A 306 -26.16 -10.87 1.92
CA GLY A 306 -26.33 -10.80 3.38
C GLY A 306 -25.01 -10.69 4.14
N THR A 307 -23.96 -10.21 3.49
CA THR A 307 -22.65 -10.00 4.11
C THR A 307 -22.73 -8.78 5.02
N MET A 308 -22.38 -8.96 6.29
CA MET A 308 -22.28 -7.86 7.26
C MET A 308 -20.84 -7.33 7.29
N GLN A 309 -20.69 -6.06 7.62
CA GLN A 309 -19.40 -5.41 7.85
C GLN A 309 -18.67 -6.02 9.04
N HIS A 310 -17.38 -6.30 8.87
CA HIS A 310 -16.53 -6.88 9.91
C HIS A 310 -15.12 -6.31 9.87
N LEU A 311 -14.46 -6.36 11.02
CA LEU A 311 -13.03 -6.25 11.17
C LEU A 311 -12.41 -7.65 11.24
N TYR A 312 -11.38 -7.91 10.45
CA TYR A 312 -10.59 -9.14 10.54
C TYR A 312 -9.14 -8.85 10.85
N THR A 313 -8.46 -9.81 11.47
CA THR A 313 -7.00 -9.83 11.59
C THR A 313 -6.43 -10.97 10.77
N LEU A 314 -5.38 -10.70 10.00
CA LEU A 314 -4.69 -11.63 9.12
C LEU A 314 -3.26 -11.87 9.62
N ASP A 315 -2.80 -13.12 9.55
CA ASP A 315 -1.39 -13.47 9.81
C ASP A 315 -0.60 -13.54 8.49
N LEU A 316 0.29 -12.57 8.26
CA LEU A 316 1.22 -12.58 7.12
C LEU A 316 2.64 -12.99 7.50
N SER A 317 2.87 -13.43 8.74
CA SER A 317 4.18 -13.92 9.20
C SER A 317 4.76 -15.03 8.32
N PRO A 318 3.99 -16.04 7.86
CA PRO A 318 4.49 -17.08 6.96
C PRO A 318 5.04 -16.56 5.62
N TYR A 319 4.75 -15.30 5.28
CA TYR A 319 5.07 -14.70 3.99
C TYR A 319 6.11 -13.58 4.09
N LEU A 320 6.22 -12.92 5.24
CA LEU A 320 7.02 -11.70 5.42
C LEU A 320 8.14 -11.83 6.46
N GLU A 321 8.03 -12.75 7.43
CA GLU A 321 8.99 -12.84 8.54
C GLU A 321 10.43 -13.08 8.03
N HIS A 322 10.61 -13.98 7.06
CA HIS A 322 11.91 -14.24 6.47
C HIS A 322 12.53 -13.00 5.81
N TYR A 323 11.72 -12.16 5.16
CA TYR A 323 12.20 -10.90 4.57
C TYR A 323 12.59 -9.88 5.65
N LEU A 324 11.78 -9.77 6.71
CA LEU A 324 12.05 -8.84 7.81
C LEU A 324 13.33 -9.20 8.59
N LEU A 325 13.62 -10.49 8.75
CA LEU A 325 14.84 -10.97 9.43
C LEU A 325 16.14 -10.70 8.65
N GLN A 326 16.06 -10.29 7.38
CA GLN A 326 17.21 -10.05 6.52
C GLN A 326 17.63 -8.57 6.43
N LYS A 327 16.82 -7.65 6.98
CA LYS A 327 17.09 -6.20 6.99
C LYS A 327 17.92 -5.77 8.20
#